data_AF-A0A6M1SIB0-F1
#
_entry.id   AF-A0A6M1SIB0-F1
#
_cell.length_a   1.000
_cell.length_b   1.000
_cell.length_c   1.000
_cell.angle_alpha   90.00
_cell.angle_beta   90.00
_cell.angle_gamma   90.00
#
_symmetry.space_group_name_H-M   'P 1'
#
loop_
_entity.id
_entity.type
_entity.pdbx_description
1 polymer ?
#
loop_
_entity_poly.entity_id
_entity_poly.type
_entity_poly.pdbx_seq_one_letter_code
_entity_poly.pdbx_strand_id
1 'polypeptide(L)'
;VDGIKRATDVMVAGKIAVIAGYGDVGKGSAQAMRALSAQVWVTEIDPICALQAAMEGYRVVTMDYAAEHGDIFVTCTGNYHVITE
;
A
#
# COMPACT_ATOMS: atom_id res chain seq x y z
N VAL A 1 4.71 -3.93 -9.13
CA VAL A 1 5.47 -2.83 -9.78
C VAL A 1 5.52 -2.98 -11.30
N ASP A 2 6.01 -4.10 -11.84
CA ASP A 2 6.10 -4.31 -13.31
C ASP A 2 4.77 -4.02 -14.04
N GLY A 3 3.67 -4.63 -13.61
CA GLY A 3 2.34 -4.39 -14.20
C GLY A 3 1.90 -2.92 -14.16
N ILE A 4 2.15 -2.22 -13.05
CA ILE A 4 1.82 -0.79 -12.91
C ILE A 4 2.63 0.05 -13.91
N LYS A 5 3.93 -0.23 -14.05
CA LYS A 5 4.79 0.47 -15.00
C LYS A 5 4.37 0.22 -16.44
N ARG A 6 4.13 -1.03 -16.83
CA ARG A 6 3.68 -1.34 -18.20
C ARG A 6 2.34 -0.72 -18.56
N ALA A 7 1.44 -0.56 -17.59
CA ALA A 7 0.11 -0.01 -17.83
C ALA A 7 0.08 1.53 -17.85
N THR A 8 0.95 2.20 -17.10
CA THR A 8 0.82 3.64 -16.82
C THR A 8 2.08 4.46 -17.08
N ASP A 9 3.25 3.81 -17.19
CA ASP A 9 4.58 4.43 -17.23
C ASP A 9 4.82 5.47 -16.12
N VAL A 10 4.07 5.38 -15.01
CA VAL A 10 4.06 6.41 -13.98
C VAL A 10 5.36 6.40 -13.16
N MET A 11 5.82 7.59 -12.77
CA MET A 11 6.88 7.75 -11.78
C MET A 11 6.38 7.28 -10.41
N VAL A 12 7.12 6.39 -9.75
CA VAL A 12 6.75 5.83 -8.44
C VAL A 12 7.38 6.59 -7.27
N ALA A 13 8.59 7.13 -7.45
CA ALA A 13 9.25 7.85 -6.35
C ALA A 13 8.48 9.10 -5.95
N GLY A 14 8.42 9.37 -4.65
CA GLY A 14 7.73 10.53 -4.08
C GLY A 14 6.21 10.38 -3.95
N LYS A 15 5.58 9.50 -4.74
CA LYS A 15 4.14 9.22 -4.66
C LYS A 15 3.75 8.49 -3.38
N ILE A 16 2.52 8.72 -2.93
CA ILE A 16 1.90 7.98 -1.83
C ILE A 16 1.31 6.68 -2.38
N ALA A 17 1.95 5.55 -2.08
CA ALA A 17 1.48 4.22 -2.46
C ALA A 17 0.79 3.56 -1.27
N VAL A 18 -0.52 3.36 -1.38
CA VAL A 18 -1.38 2.75 -0.37
C VAL A 18 -1.49 1.27 -0.64
N ILE A 19 -1.01 0.44 0.29
CA ILE A 19 -1.10 -1.01 0.25
C ILE A 19 -2.18 -1.46 1.24
N ALA A 20 -3.27 -2.00 0.72
CA ALA A 20 -4.35 -2.52 1.57
C ALA A 20 -4.11 -3.99 1.89
N GLY A 21 -3.81 -4.30 3.15
CA GLY A 21 -3.41 -5.61 3.62
C GLY A 21 -1.89 -5.77 3.67
N TYR A 22 -1.40 -6.37 4.76
CA TYR A 22 0.01 -6.55 5.11
C TYR A 22 0.34 -8.00 5.50
N GLY A 23 -0.36 -8.95 4.87
CA GLY A 23 0.07 -10.35 4.79
C GLY A 23 1.26 -10.53 3.83
N ASP A 24 1.54 -11.76 3.40
CA ASP A 24 2.73 -12.06 2.58
C ASP A 24 2.77 -11.27 1.26
N VAL A 25 1.63 -11.14 0.59
CA VAL A 25 1.50 -10.35 -0.66
C VAL A 25 1.68 -8.86 -0.38
N GLY A 26 1.11 -8.37 0.73
CA GLY A 26 1.20 -6.98 1.16
C GLY A 26 2.62 -6.56 1.48
N LYS A 27 3.36 -7.39 2.22
CA LYS A 27 4.78 -7.18 2.55
C LYS A 27 5.66 -7.06 1.30
N GLY A 28 5.53 -8.02 0.37
CA GLY A 28 6.26 -7.96 -0.89
C GLY A 28 5.91 -6.72 -1.72
N SER A 29 4.64 -6.33 -1.74
CA SER A 29 4.17 -5.15 -2.46
C SER A 29 4.68 -3.84 -1.84
N ALA A 30 4.64 -3.72 -0.52
CA ALA A 30 5.16 -2.58 0.23
C ALA A 30 6.67 -2.42 0.02
N GLN A 31 7.44 -3.50 0.17
CA GLN A 31 8.89 -3.49 -0.05
C GLN A 31 9.25 -3.08 -1.48
N ALA A 32 8.53 -3.60 -2.49
CA ALA A 32 8.77 -3.26 -3.88
C ALA A 32 8.48 -1.77 -4.18
N MET A 33 7.42 -1.20 -3.58
CA MET A 33 7.11 0.23 -3.71
C MET A 33 8.15 1.09 -2.97
N ARG A 34 8.54 0.68 -1.77
CA ARG A 34 9.55 1.37 -0.96
C ARG A 34 10.92 1.39 -1.64
N ALA A 35 11.29 0.30 -2.31
CA ALA A 35 12.52 0.19 -3.09
C ALA A 35 12.58 1.18 -4.26
N LEU A 36 11.43 1.65 -4.75
CA LEU A 36 11.32 2.72 -5.74
C LEU A 36 11.09 4.10 -5.12
N SER A 37 11.35 4.26 -3.82
CA SER A 37 11.21 5.52 -3.08
C SER A 37 9.79 6.09 -3.05
N ALA A 38 8.77 5.25 -3.14
CA ALA A 38 7.41 5.65 -2.80
C ALA A 38 7.28 5.91 -1.29
N GLN A 39 6.37 6.81 -0.93
CA GLN A 39 5.88 6.94 0.44
C GLN A 39 4.82 5.87 0.66
N VAL A 40 5.21 4.76 1.29
CA VAL A 40 4.33 3.60 1.45
C VAL A 40 3.46 3.74 2.70
N TRP A 41 2.15 3.72 2.48
CA TRP A 41 1.13 3.68 3.53
C TRP A 41 0.45 2.32 3.50
N VAL A 42 0.00 1.84 4.65
CA VAL A 42 -0.62 0.52 4.80
C VAL A 42 -1.98 0.68 5.46
N THR A 43 -2.98 -0.04 4.98
CA THR A 43 -4.24 -0.23 5.71
C THR A 43 -4.32 -1.67 6.19
N GLU A 44 -4.54 -1.87 7.49
CA GLU A 44 -4.67 -3.21 8.06
C GLU A 44 -5.76 -3.27 9.12
N ILE A 45 -6.43 -4.42 9.17
CA ILE A 45 -7.40 -4.79 10.20
C ILE A 45 -6.74 -5.61 11.30
N ASP A 46 -5.69 -6.39 10.98
CA ASP A 46 -5.00 -7.22 11.95
C ASP A 46 -3.95 -6.38 12.69
N PRO A 47 -4.04 -6.26 14.03
CA PRO A 47 -3.10 -5.44 14.81
C PRO A 47 -1.66 -5.95 14.76
N ILE A 48 -1.44 -7.25 14.54
CA ILE A 48 -0.09 -7.84 14.45
C ILE A 48 0.56 -7.40 13.13
N CYS A 49 -0.15 -7.56 12.01
CA CYS A 49 0.32 -7.13 10.70
C CYS A 49 0.49 -5.60 10.62
N ALA A 50 -0.43 -4.84 11.23
CA ALA A 50 -0.30 -3.40 11.35
C ALA A 50 0.96 -2.99 12.12
N LEU A 51 1.23 -3.61 13.27
CA LEU A 51 2.43 -3.33 14.05
C LEU A 51 3.70 -3.68 13.27
N GLN A 52 3.71 -4.79 12.54
CA GLN A 52 4.83 -5.15 11.66
C GLN A 52 5.09 -4.08 10.59
N ALA A 53 4.05 -3.58 9.92
CA ALA A 53 4.17 -2.50 8.95
C ALA A 53 4.74 -1.22 9.58
N ALA A 54 4.28 -0.86 10.78
CA ALA A 54 4.79 0.31 11.51
C ALA A 54 6.26 0.14 11.89
N MET A 55 6.69 -1.06 12.29
CA MET A 55 8.10 -1.35 12.60
C MET A 55 9.02 -1.25 11.38
N GLU A 56 8.49 -1.48 10.17
CA GLU A 56 9.20 -1.26 8.90
C GLU A 56 9.18 0.22 8.46
N GLY A 57 8.54 1.11 9.24
CA GLY A 57 8.46 2.54 8.98
C GLY A 57 7.35 2.95 8.02
N TYR A 58 6.38 2.06 7.73
CA TYR A 58 5.20 2.41 6.96
C TYR A 58 4.14 3.06 7.85
N ARG A 59 3.45 4.05 7.30
CA ARG A 59 2.34 4.70 8.02
C ARG A 59 1.10 3.80 7.92
N VAL A 60 0.59 3.34 9.07
CA VAL A 60 -0.68 2.61 9.12
C VAL A 60 -1.82 3.62 9.20
N VAL A 61 -2.76 3.55 8.25
CA VAL A 61 -3.89 4.48 8.11
C VAL A 61 -5.19 3.73 7.79
N THR A 62 -6.33 4.40 7.92
CA THR A 62 -7.61 3.89 7.41
C THR A 62 -7.72 4.15 5.90
N MET A 63 -8.56 3.38 5.21
CA MET A 63 -8.80 3.59 3.78
C MET A 63 -9.44 4.96 3.52
N ASP A 64 -10.36 5.42 4.37
CA ASP A 64 -11.00 6.74 4.23
C ASP A 64 -9.96 7.88 4.23
N TYR A 65 -8.99 7.81 5.16
CA TYR A 65 -7.90 8.79 5.19
C TYR A 65 -6.99 8.65 3.96
N ALA A 66 -6.70 7.42 3.55
CA ALA A 66 -5.85 7.15 2.40
C ALA A 66 -6.49 7.60 1.08
N ALA A 67 -7.81 7.50 0.93
CA ALA A 67 -8.55 7.81 -0.29
C ALA A 67 -8.34 9.26 -0.74
N GLU A 68 -8.26 10.20 0.19
CA GLU A 68 -8.05 11.63 -0.10
C GLU A 68 -6.60 11.97 -0.48
N HIS A 69 -5.63 11.12 -0.13
CA HIS A 69 -4.20 11.45 -0.20
C HIS A 69 -3.38 10.53 -1.12
N GLY A 70 -3.86 9.32 -1.39
CA GLY A 70 -3.12 8.28 -2.10
C GLY A 70 -3.02 8.54 -3.60
N ASP A 71 -1.86 8.24 -4.18
CA ASP A 71 -1.65 8.30 -5.64
C ASP A 71 -1.84 6.94 -6.32
N ILE A 72 -1.47 5.85 -5.63
CA ILE A 72 -1.47 4.49 -6.14
C ILE A 72 -2.08 3.60 -5.07
N PHE A 73 -3.14 2.87 -5.40
CA PHE A 73 -3.80 1.95 -4.48
C PHE A 73 -3.58 0.51 -4.95
N VAL A 74 -3.14 -0.36 -4.05
CA VAL A 74 -2.92 -1.79 -4.31
C VAL A 74 -3.64 -2.60 -3.24
N THR A 75 -4.63 -3.39 -3.64
CA THR A 75 -5.35 -4.29 -2.72
C THR A 75 -4.67 -5.65 -2.65
N CYS A 76 -4.31 -6.08 -1.45
CA CYS A 76 -3.62 -7.33 -1.14
C CYS A 76 -4.27 -8.10 0.02
N THR A 77 -5.51 -7.77 0.38
CA THR A 77 -6.22 -8.35 1.54
C THR A 77 -6.86 -9.72 1.28
N GLY A 78 -7.21 -10.02 0.02
CA GLY A 78 -8.09 -11.15 -0.31
C GLY A 78 -9.55 -10.96 0.15
N ASN A 79 -9.92 -9.76 0.59
CA ASN A 79 -11.25 -9.45 1.13
C ASN A 79 -12.12 -8.71 0.09
N TYR A 80 -13.40 -8.58 0.39
CA TYR A 80 -14.41 -7.94 -0.45
C TYR A 80 -14.57 -6.44 -0.11
N HIS A 81 -14.80 -5.61 -1.13
CA HIS A 81 -15.11 -4.17 -0.98
C HIS A 81 -14.10 -3.38 -0.14
N VAL A 82 -12.81 -3.61 -0.41
CA VAL A 82 -11.71 -2.91 0.28
C VAL A 82 -11.57 -1.46 -0.21
N ILE A 83 -11.91 -1.21 -1.46
CA ILE A 83 -12.02 0.13 -2.06
C ILE A 83 -13.43 0.22 -2.65
N THR A 84 -14.17 1.24 -2.27
CA THR A 84 -15.54 1.51 -2.71
C THR A 84 -15.69 2.98 -3.07
N GLU A 85 -16.84 3.32 -3.66
CA GLU A 85 -17.27 4.71 -3.91
C GLU A 85 -17.58 5.48 -2.62
#